data_AF-A0AAD4JGY0-F1
#
_entry.id   AF-A0AAD4JGY0-F1
#
_cell.length_a   1.000
_cell.length_b   1.000
_cell.length_c   1.000
_cell.angle_alpha   90.00
_cell.angle_beta   90.00
_cell.angle_gamma   90.00
#
_symmetry.space_group_name_H-M   'P 1'
#
loop_
_entity.id
_entity.type
_entity.pdbx_description
1 polymer ?
#
loop_
_entity_poly.entity_id
_entity_poly.type
_entity_poly.pdbx_seq_one_letter_code
_entity_poly.pdbx_strand_id
1 'polypeptide(L)'
;MKVFPAKELEVATDNFNESRILGNGGQGTIYKGMLSDGKIVAIKKSKLVEENQLEQFINEVVILSQMDHRNVVKWLGCSLGTEVPLLVYEFMPHGTLFYLIHDRNNEFPFPWNILLKIASNIAEALAYLHSASSMPIYHRDIKSSNILLDDKYVVKVSDFGTSRSVAADQTHLTTMFKGTFGYIDPEYFQSNQFIEKCDVYSFGVVLVELLTG
;
A
#
# COMPACT_ATOMS: atom_id res chain seq x y z
N MET A 1 -9.47 -8.01 -13.90
CA MET A 1 -9.47 -8.54 -12.53
C MET A 1 -9.58 -10.07 -12.58
N LYS A 2 -8.69 -10.82 -11.93
CA LYS A 2 -8.85 -12.26 -11.73
C LYS A 2 -9.62 -12.51 -10.43
N VAL A 3 -10.61 -13.39 -10.45
CA VAL A 3 -11.28 -13.88 -9.25
C VAL A 3 -10.64 -15.22 -8.87
N PHE A 4 -10.04 -15.28 -7.70
CA PHE A 4 -9.42 -16.48 -7.17
C PHE A 4 -10.43 -17.26 -6.33
N PRO A 5 -10.57 -18.58 -6.51
CA PRO A 5 -11.32 -19.41 -5.58
C PRO A 5 -10.69 -19.35 -4.18
N ALA A 6 -11.53 -19.24 -3.15
CA ALA A 6 -11.10 -19.25 -1.74
C ALA A 6 -10.15 -20.41 -1.44
N LYS A 7 -10.49 -21.60 -1.95
CA LYS A 7 -9.72 -22.82 -1.71
C LYS A 7 -8.31 -22.78 -2.32
N GLU A 8 -8.14 -22.08 -3.45
CA GLU A 8 -6.82 -21.88 -4.06
C GLU A 8 -5.93 -21.05 -3.14
N LEU A 9 -6.47 -19.96 -2.57
CA LEU A 9 -5.72 -19.08 -1.67
C LEU A 9 -5.43 -19.72 -0.31
N GLU A 10 -6.34 -20.54 0.21
CA GLU A 10 -6.08 -21.38 1.39
C GLU A 10 -4.88 -22.30 1.15
N VAL A 11 -4.88 -23.07 0.06
CA VAL A 11 -3.78 -23.98 -0.27
C VAL A 11 -2.48 -23.20 -0.50
N ALA A 12 -2.55 -22.08 -1.23
CA ALA A 12 -1.39 -21.25 -1.51
C ALA A 12 -0.70 -20.70 -0.24
N THR A 13 -1.47 -20.49 0.82
CA THR A 13 -1.01 -19.94 2.10
C THR A 13 -0.83 -21.01 3.19
N ASP A 14 -0.87 -22.29 2.83
CA ASP A 14 -0.86 -23.40 3.80
C ASP A 14 -1.91 -23.21 4.91
N ASN A 15 -3.16 -22.95 4.50
CA ASN A 15 -4.30 -22.63 5.37
C ASN A 15 -4.09 -21.38 6.22
N PHE A 16 -3.52 -20.32 5.63
CA PHE A 16 -3.18 -19.07 6.33
C PHE A 16 -2.25 -19.30 7.53
N ASN A 17 -1.22 -20.14 7.35
CA ASN A 17 -0.24 -20.46 8.38
C ASN A 17 0.49 -19.21 8.89
N GLU A 18 0.68 -19.10 10.20
CA GLU A 18 1.39 -17.97 10.84
C GLU A 18 2.83 -17.81 10.33
N SER A 19 3.50 -18.91 10.00
CA SER A 19 4.86 -18.90 9.43
C SER A 19 4.96 -18.22 8.06
N ARG A 20 3.81 -17.97 7.41
CA ARG A 20 3.72 -17.27 6.11
C ARG A 20 3.33 -15.80 6.26
N ILE A 21 3.20 -15.28 7.48
CA ILE A 21 2.87 -13.87 7.69
C ILE A 21 4.03 -12.99 7.22
N LEU A 22 3.72 -12.03 6.35
CA LEU A 22 4.63 -10.97 5.91
C LEU A 22 4.44 -9.68 6.72
N GLY A 23 3.24 -9.48 7.27
CA GLY A 23 2.91 -8.32 8.09
C GLY A 23 1.49 -8.40 8.66
N ASN A 24 1.25 -7.69 9.75
CA ASN A 24 -0.06 -7.59 10.41
C ASN A 24 -0.30 -6.14 10.82
N GLY A 25 -1.47 -5.59 10.49
CA GLY A 25 -1.80 -4.19 10.75
C GLY A 25 -3.30 -3.95 10.95
N GLY A 26 -3.69 -2.68 10.97
CA GLY A 26 -5.09 -2.26 11.15
C GLY A 26 -6.04 -2.80 10.08
N GLN A 27 -5.53 -3.02 8.86
CA GLN A 27 -6.33 -3.42 7.70
C GLN A 27 -6.36 -4.94 7.45
N GLY A 28 -5.67 -5.74 8.26
CA GLY A 28 -5.56 -7.19 8.04
C GLY A 28 -4.17 -7.76 8.23
N THR A 29 -4.06 -9.03 7.85
CA THR A 29 -2.80 -9.78 7.85
C THR A 29 -2.42 -10.11 6.41
N ILE A 30 -1.15 -9.89 6.07
CA ILE A 30 -0.58 -10.20 4.76
C ILE A 30 0.14 -11.53 4.85
N TYR A 31 -0.19 -12.47 3.96
CA TYR A 31 0.43 -13.79 3.87
C TYR A 31 1.20 -13.96 2.58
N LYS A 32 2.33 -14.66 2.63
CA LYS A 32 3.07 -15.15 1.46
C LYS A 32 2.37 -16.39 0.90
N GLY A 33 1.85 -16.27 -0.31
CA GLY A 33 1.22 -17.37 -1.04
C GLY A 33 2.10 -17.88 -2.18
N MET A 34 1.92 -19.15 -2.55
CA MET A 34 2.38 -19.71 -3.82
C MET A 34 1.18 -20.29 -4.57
N LEU A 35 0.84 -19.67 -5.70
CA LEU A 35 -0.26 -20.14 -6.55
C LEU A 35 0.08 -21.46 -7.23
N SER A 36 -0.93 -22.14 -7.79
CA SER A 36 -0.77 -23.45 -8.46
C SER A 36 0.15 -23.42 -9.68
N ASP A 37 0.30 -22.25 -10.32
CA ASP A 37 1.24 -22.01 -11.41
C ASP A 37 2.68 -21.72 -10.93
N GLY A 38 2.94 -21.79 -9.62
CA GLY A 38 4.22 -21.51 -8.99
C GLY A 38 4.48 -20.03 -8.71
N LYS A 39 3.56 -19.12 -9.07
CA LYS A 39 3.73 -17.69 -8.83
C LYS A 39 3.63 -17.36 -7.34
N ILE A 40 4.63 -16.67 -6.82
CA ILE A 40 4.63 -16.13 -5.45
C ILE A 40 3.79 -14.85 -5.41
N VAL A 41 2.91 -14.74 -4.42
CA VAL A 41 1.98 -13.61 -4.24
C VAL A 41 1.92 -13.16 -2.78
N ALA A 42 1.47 -11.93 -2.56
CA ALA A 42 1.08 -11.44 -1.25
C ALA A 42 -0.45 -11.42 -1.15
N ILE A 43 -1.00 -12.06 -0.12
CA ILE A 43 -2.45 -12.20 0.09
C ILE A 43 -2.84 -11.44 1.36
N LYS A 44 -3.57 -10.33 1.21
CA LYS A 44 -4.16 -9.57 2.31
C LYS A 44 -5.47 -10.22 2.71
N LYS A 45 -5.54 -10.71 3.94
CA LYS A 45 -6.76 -11.17 4.60
C LYS A 45 -7.21 -10.09 5.58
N SER A 46 -8.35 -9.46 5.31
CA SER A 46 -8.91 -8.45 6.21
C SER A 46 -9.29 -9.05 7.58
N LYS A 47 -9.50 -8.22 8.60
CA LYS A 47 -9.96 -8.69 9.93
C LYS A 47 -11.48 -8.93 9.91
N LEU A 48 -11.92 -9.95 10.64
CA LEU A 48 -13.34 -10.32 10.84
C LEU A 48 -14.03 -9.35 11.81
N VAL A 49 -14.26 -8.08 11.43
CA VAL A 49 -15.08 -7.17 12.25
C VAL A 49 -15.69 -6.04 11.40
N GLU A 50 -17.02 -5.84 11.49
CA GLU A 50 -17.86 -4.71 11.04
C GLU A 50 -18.13 -4.46 9.53
N GLU A 51 -19.33 -3.92 9.23
CA GLU A 51 -19.78 -3.43 7.90
C GLU A 51 -18.77 -2.48 7.24
N ASN A 52 -18.08 -1.67 8.05
CA ASN A 52 -17.05 -0.72 7.62
C ASN A 52 -15.86 -1.36 6.86
N GLN A 53 -15.56 -2.65 7.09
CA GLN A 53 -14.46 -3.34 6.41
C GLN A 53 -14.84 -3.80 5.00
N LEU A 54 -16.12 -4.12 4.76
CA LEU A 54 -16.59 -4.45 3.42
C LEU A 54 -16.53 -3.22 2.50
N GLU A 55 -16.94 -2.06 3.01
CA GLU A 55 -16.80 -0.80 2.28
C GLU A 55 -15.34 -0.46 1.96
N GLN A 56 -14.42 -0.70 2.90
CA GLN A 56 -12.99 -0.50 2.66
C GLN A 56 -12.45 -1.43 1.59
N PHE A 57 -12.85 -2.70 1.61
CA PHE A 57 -12.48 -3.66 0.57
C PHE A 57 -13.03 -3.23 -0.80
N ILE A 58 -14.32 -2.88 -0.90
CA ILE A 58 -14.93 -2.44 -2.15
C ILE A 58 -14.22 -1.19 -2.67
N ASN A 59 -13.97 -0.20 -1.80
CA ASN A 59 -13.22 0.99 -2.15
C ASN A 59 -11.81 0.65 -2.65
N GLU A 60 -11.09 -0.22 -1.95
CA GLU A 60 -9.73 -0.62 -2.35
C GLU A 60 -9.75 -1.33 -3.71
N VAL A 61 -10.71 -2.22 -3.96
CA VAL A 61 -10.89 -2.86 -5.28
C VAL A 61 -11.17 -1.82 -6.37
N VAL A 62 -12.07 -0.86 -6.12
CA VAL A 62 -12.41 0.20 -7.07
C VAL A 62 -11.19 1.05 -7.40
N ILE A 63 -10.42 1.47 -6.38
CA ILE A 63 -9.22 2.28 -6.54
C ILE A 63 -8.13 1.48 -7.29
N LEU A 64 -7.84 0.26 -6.86
CA LEU A 64 -6.86 -0.62 -7.51
C LEU A 64 -7.22 -0.95 -8.96
N SER A 65 -8.51 -1.02 -9.30
CA SER A 65 -8.96 -1.30 -10.67
C SER A 65 -8.64 -0.18 -11.67
N GLN A 66 -8.40 1.04 -11.17
CA GLN A 66 -8.12 2.23 -11.97
C GLN A 66 -6.62 2.53 -12.12
N MET A 67 -5.76 1.71 -11.49
CA MET A 67 -4.33 1.98 -11.42
C MET A 67 -3.52 0.97 -12.22
N ASP A 68 -2.61 1.50 -13.05
CA ASP A 68 -1.56 0.72 -13.71
C ASP A 68 -0.33 1.60 -13.84
N HIS A 69 0.58 1.49 -12.87
CA HIS A 69 1.80 2.27 -12.83
C HIS A 69 2.96 1.43 -12.28
N ARG A 70 4.15 1.61 -12.85
CA ARG A 70 5.33 0.81 -12.50
C ARG A 70 5.77 0.96 -11.03
N ASN A 71 5.46 2.10 -10.41
CA ASN A 71 5.77 2.42 -9.02
C ASN A 71 4.54 2.33 -8.09
N VAL A 72 3.48 1.66 -8.53
CA VAL A 72 2.34 1.28 -7.69
C VAL A 72 2.30 -0.26 -7.64
N VAL A 73 2.01 -0.82 -6.47
CA VAL A 73 1.95 -2.27 -6.31
C VAL A 73 0.87 -2.86 -7.21
N LYS A 74 1.22 -3.89 -7.97
CA LYS A 74 0.31 -4.53 -8.90
C LYS A 74 -0.67 -5.42 -8.15
N TRP A 75 -1.93 -5.02 -8.18
CA TRP A 75 -3.04 -5.87 -7.79
C TRP A 75 -3.30 -6.93 -8.86
N LEU A 76 -3.39 -8.19 -8.44
CA LEU A 76 -3.59 -9.34 -9.32
C LEU A 76 -5.05 -9.78 -9.36
N GLY A 77 -5.78 -9.55 -8.27
CA GLY A 77 -7.19 -9.92 -8.15
C GLY A 77 -7.63 -10.11 -6.71
N CYS A 78 -8.82 -10.67 -6.53
CA CYS A 78 -9.41 -10.89 -5.22
C CYS A 78 -10.11 -12.25 -5.15
N SER A 79 -10.43 -12.69 -3.93
CA SER A 79 -11.36 -13.79 -3.72
C SER A 79 -12.70 -13.23 -3.21
N LEU A 80 -13.78 -13.70 -3.82
CA LEU A 80 -15.16 -13.37 -3.45
C LEU A 80 -15.81 -14.63 -2.86
N GLY A 81 -16.79 -14.46 -1.96
CA GLY A 81 -17.52 -15.58 -1.36
C GLY A 81 -16.81 -16.28 -0.20
N THR A 82 -15.75 -15.69 0.34
CA THR A 82 -15.17 -16.03 1.64
C THR A 82 -15.91 -15.29 2.76
N GLU A 83 -15.82 -15.80 4.00
CA GLU A 83 -16.30 -15.06 5.18
C GLU A 83 -15.62 -13.68 5.31
N VAL A 84 -14.39 -13.56 4.79
CA VAL A 84 -13.60 -12.32 4.80
C VAL A 84 -12.99 -12.05 3.43
N PRO A 85 -13.14 -10.84 2.85
CA PRO A 85 -12.55 -10.53 1.57
C PRO A 85 -11.03 -10.71 1.55
N LEU A 86 -10.50 -11.23 0.43
CA LEU A 86 -9.06 -11.43 0.21
C LEU A 86 -8.59 -10.64 -1.01
N LEU A 87 -7.49 -9.91 -0.87
CA LEU A 87 -6.82 -9.22 -1.97
C LEU A 87 -5.48 -9.89 -2.28
N VAL A 88 -5.19 -10.08 -3.56
CA VAL A 88 -3.98 -10.74 -4.05
C VAL A 88 -3.13 -9.74 -4.82
N TYR A 89 -1.88 -9.57 -4.41
CA TYR A 89 -0.92 -8.65 -5.00
C TYR A 89 0.31 -9.40 -5.49
N GLU A 90 1.11 -8.74 -6.34
CA GLU A 90 2.46 -9.18 -6.59
C GLU A 90 3.27 -9.24 -5.28
N PHE A 91 4.18 -10.21 -5.18
CA PHE A 91 5.05 -10.34 -4.02
C PHE A 91 6.28 -9.44 -4.17
N MET A 92 6.62 -8.72 -3.10
CA MET A 92 7.74 -7.78 -3.04
C MET A 92 8.86 -8.37 -2.16
N PRO A 93 9.91 -8.95 -2.75
CA PRO A 93 10.88 -9.77 -2.02
C PRO A 93 11.72 -9.01 -0.99
N HIS A 94 11.97 -7.72 -1.20
CA HIS A 94 12.73 -6.90 -0.24
C HIS A 94 11.85 -6.26 0.83
N GLY A 95 10.55 -6.59 0.87
CA GLY A 95 9.64 -6.10 1.90
C GLY A 95 9.43 -4.59 1.81
N THR A 96 9.38 -3.93 2.97
CA THR A 96 9.06 -2.50 3.10
C THR A 96 10.32 -1.64 3.21
N LEU A 97 10.19 -0.38 2.82
CA LEU A 97 11.24 0.62 3.00
C LEU A 97 11.54 0.87 4.48
N PHE A 98 10.53 0.75 5.35
CA PHE A 98 10.72 0.84 6.80
C PHE A 98 11.75 -0.17 7.30
N TYR A 99 11.62 -1.45 6.94
CA TYR A 99 12.60 -2.45 7.35
C TYR A 99 13.98 -2.18 6.74
N LEU A 100 14.02 -1.65 5.52
CA LEU A 100 15.27 -1.31 4.86
C LEU A 100 16.06 -0.21 5.58
N ILE A 101 15.37 0.81 6.09
CA ILE A 101 15.98 1.99 6.74
C ILE A 101 16.28 1.70 8.22
N HIS A 102 15.38 1.01 8.92
CA HIS A 102 15.40 0.89 10.39
C HIS A 102 15.99 -0.41 10.93
N ASP A 103 16.32 -1.39 10.07
CA ASP A 103 16.94 -2.65 10.52
C ASP A 103 18.40 -2.43 10.93
N ARG A 104 18.65 -2.47 12.25
CA ARG A 104 19.98 -2.29 12.85
C ARG A 104 20.98 -3.39 12.52
N ASN A 105 20.51 -4.53 12.03
CA ASN A 105 21.38 -5.64 11.62
C ASN A 105 21.81 -5.52 10.15
N ASN A 106 21.17 -4.63 9.39
CA ASN A 106 21.62 -4.27 8.06
C ASN A 106 22.79 -3.29 8.20
N GLU A 107 24.02 -3.76 8.01
CA GLU A 107 25.17 -2.89 7.72
C GLU A 107 24.94 -2.21 6.35
N PHE A 108 24.05 -1.23 6.24
CA PHE A 108 23.66 -0.67 4.94
C PHE A 108 23.77 0.85 4.89
N PRO A 109 24.88 1.39 4.35
CA PRO A 109 24.82 2.66 3.66
C PRO A 109 24.38 2.35 2.22
N PHE A 110 23.08 2.45 1.91
CA PHE A 110 22.68 2.47 0.51
C PHE A 110 23.43 3.59 -0.19
N PRO A 111 24.09 3.32 -1.33
CA PRO A 111 24.77 4.38 -2.05
C PRO A 111 23.73 5.41 -2.49
N TRP A 112 24.11 6.68 -2.46
CA TRP A 112 23.20 7.81 -2.60
C TRP A 112 22.31 7.73 -3.84
N ASN A 113 22.81 7.14 -4.91
CA ASN A 113 22.06 6.90 -6.15
C ASN A 113 20.83 6.00 -5.95
N ILE A 114 20.89 5.03 -5.03
CA ILE A 114 19.73 4.18 -4.70
C ILE A 114 18.70 4.97 -3.89
N LEU A 115 19.13 5.75 -2.90
CA LEU A 115 18.22 6.61 -2.13
C LEU A 115 17.50 7.63 -3.03
N LEU A 116 18.24 8.26 -3.94
CA LEU A 116 17.66 9.17 -4.95
C LEU A 116 16.70 8.45 -5.89
N LYS A 117 17.01 7.21 -6.31
CA LYS A 117 16.12 6.40 -7.13
C LYS A 117 14.82 6.06 -6.38
N ILE A 118 14.92 5.69 -5.10
CA ILE A 118 13.78 5.42 -4.22
C ILE A 118 12.90 6.66 -4.13
N ALA A 119 13.49 7.82 -3.79
CA ALA A 119 12.77 9.09 -3.72
C ALA A 119 12.08 9.46 -5.04
N SER A 120 12.77 9.33 -6.17
CA SER A 120 12.22 9.59 -7.50
C SER A 120 11.03 8.67 -7.81
N ASN A 121 11.16 7.37 -7.52
CA ASN A 121 10.10 6.40 -7.78
C ASN A 121 8.85 6.63 -6.93
N ILE A 122 9.00 7.07 -5.68
CA ILE A 122 7.85 7.46 -4.84
C ILE A 122 7.20 8.73 -5.39
N ALA A 123 7.99 9.73 -5.77
CA ALA A 123 7.48 10.97 -6.37
C ALA A 123 6.73 10.71 -7.69
N GLU A 124 7.26 9.83 -8.55
CA GLU A 124 6.61 9.38 -9.79
C GLU A 124 5.26 8.70 -9.50
N ALA A 125 5.20 7.84 -8.48
CA ALA A 125 3.94 7.22 -8.06
C ALA A 125 2.92 8.27 -7.58
N LEU A 126 3.32 9.23 -6.74
CA LEU A 126 2.43 10.27 -6.25
C LEU A 126 1.94 11.20 -7.37
N ALA A 127 2.84 11.62 -8.26
CA ALA A 127 2.48 12.39 -9.44
C ALA A 127 1.46 11.65 -10.33
N TYR A 128 1.65 10.34 -10.49
CA TYR A 128 0.68 9.50 -11.18
C TYR A 128 -0.68 9.50 -10.48
N LEU A 129 -0.72 9.24 -9.17
CA LEU A 129 -1.95 9.18 -8.39
C LEU A 129 -2.71 10.51 -8.41
N HIS A 130 -2.01 11.63 -8.25
CA HIS A 130 -2.62 12.96 -8.12
C HIS A 130 -3.03 13.59 -9.45
N SER A 131 -2.38 13.24 -10.56
CA SER A 131 -2.55 14.01 -11.81
C SER A 131 -2.66 13.20 -13.10
N ALA A 132 -2.13 11.97 -13.17
CA ALA A 132 -2.14 11.18 -14.41
C ALA A 132 -3.14 10.00 -14.39
N SER A 133 -3.76 9.73 -13.25
CA SER A 133 -4.87 8.81 -13.11
C SER A 133 -6.15 9.39 -13.73
N SER A 134 -7.15 8.54 -14.01
CA SER A 134 -8.44 8.98 -14.60
C SER A 134 -9.20 9.95 -13.70
N MET A 135 -9.05 9.80 -12.39
CA MET A 135 -9.54 10.71 -11.36
C MET A 135 -8.44 10.81 -10.31
N PRO A 136 -8.13 12.02 -9.79
CA PRO A 136 -7.13 12.17 -8.74
C PRO A 136 -7.37 11.21 -7.57
N ILE A 137 -6.35 10.47 -7.16
CA ILE A 137 -6.39 9.53 -6.05
C ILE A 137 -5.51 10.07 -4.94
N TYR A 138 -6.11 10.33 -3.77
CA TYR A 138 -5.37 10.68 -2.57
C TYR A 138 -5.09 9.39 -1.79
N HIS A 139 -3.82 9.13 -1.51
CA HIS A 139 -3.39 7.89 -0.88
C HIS A 139 -3.78 7.85 0.59
N ARG A 140 -3.54 8.95 1.33
CA ARG A 140 -3.92 9.17 2.75
C ARG A 140 -3.19 8.33 3.80
N ASP A 141 -2.15 7.60 3.41
CA ASP A 141 -1.33 6.82 4.35
C ASP A 141 0.07 6.55 3.76
N ILE A 142 0.68 7.58 3.20
CA ILE A 142 2.08 7.50 2.73
C ILE A 142 3.00 7.42 3.94
N LYS A 143 3.79 6.36 4.00
CA LYS A 143 4.77 6.08 5.07
C LYS A 143 5.72 4.99 4.60
N SER A 144 6.92 4.90 5.18
CA SER A 144 7.95 3.94 4.78
C SER A 144 7.49 2.47 4.86
N SER A 145 6.53 2.13 5.72
CA SER A 145 5.95 0.77 5.78
C SER A 145 4.97 0.44 4.65
N ASN A 146 4.45 1.43 3.94
CA ASN A 146 3.58 1.27 2.76
C ASN A 146 4.35 1.41 1.43
N ILE A 147 5.68 1.60 1.50
CA ILE A 147 6.57 1.64 0.35
C ILE A 147 7.28 0.28 0.25
N LEU A 148 7.06 -0.47 -0.83
CA LEU A 148 7.62 -1.80 -1.02
C LEU A 148 8.76 -1.80 -2.04
N LEU A 149 9.66 -2.78 -1.95
CA LEU A 149 10.81 -2.91 -2.86
C LEU A 149 10.83 -4.27 -3.57
N ASP A 150 11.03 -4.23 -4.89
CA ASP A 150 11.24 -5.42 -5.70
C ASP A 150 12.70 -5.89 -5.68
N ASP A 151 12.99 -6.98 -6.39
CA ASP A 151 14.32 -7.59 -6.53
C ASP A 151 15.39 -6.65 -7.13
N LYS A 152 14.97 -5.55 -7.76
CA LYS A 152 15.84 -4.54 -8.39
C LYS A 152 15.81 -3.21 -7.64
N TYR A 153 15.30 -3.21 -6.40
CA TYR A 153 15.08 -2.01 -5.59
C TYR A 153 14.26 -0.95 -6.33
N VAL A 154 13.34 -1.36 -7.21
CA VAL A 154 12.31 -0.48 -7.73
C VAL A 154 11.22 -0.41 -6.68
N VAL A 155 10.84 0.82 -6.38
CA VAL A 155 9.86 1.10 -5.34
C VAL A 155 8.44 0.99 -5.89
N LYS A 156 7.55 0.44 -5.07
CA LYS A 156 6.11 0.42 -5.31
C LYS A 156 5.33 0.89 -4.09
N VAL A 157 4.51 1.92 -4.28
CA VAL A 157 3.54 2.39 -3.28
C VAL A 157 2.43 1.34 -3.13
N SER A 158 2.04 1.06 -1.90
CA SER A 158 1.08 -0.01 -1.54
C SER A 158 0.10 0.43 -0.46
N ASP A 159 -0.88 -0.42 -0.17
CA ASP A 159 -1.90 -0.24 0.87
C ASP A 159 -2.88 0.91 0.62
N PHE A 160 -3.83 0.67 -0.29
CA PHE A 160 -4.80 1.67 -0.77
C PHE A 160 -6.14 1.65 -0.02
N GLY A 161 -6.24 0.95 1.11
CA GLY A 161 -7.51 0.81 1.85
C GLY A 161 -8.02 2.12 2.47
N THR A 162 -7.15 3.11 2.70
CA THR A 162 -7.54 4.45 3.14
C THR A 162 -7.75 5.44 1.99
N SER A 163 -7.30 5.08 0.78
CA SER A 163 -7.26 5.97 -0.37
C SER A 163 -8.65 6.33 -0.90
N ARG A 164 -8.76 7.48 -1.56
CA ARG A 164 -10.02 7.98 -2.13
C ARG A 164 -9.77 8.64 -3.47
N SER A 165 -10.66 8.37 -4.43
CA SER A 165 -10.75 9.13 -5.67
C SER A 165 -11.51 10.44 -5.40
N VAL A 166 -11.06 11.53 -6.00
CA VAL A 166 -11.61 12.86 -5.83
C VAL A 166 -12.27 13.30 -7.13
N ALA A 167 -13.50 13.81 -7.04
CA ALA A 167 -14.19 14.35 -8.20
C ALA A 167 -13.52 15.65 -8.65
N ALA A 168 -13.55 15.96 -9.95
CA ALA A 168 -12.83 17.09 -10.53
C ALA A 168 -13.26 18.47 -9.99
N ASP A 169 -14.45 18.56 -9.40
CA ASP A 169 -15.03 19.77 -8.79
C ASP A 169 -14.73 19.90 -7.28
N GLN A 170 -14.12 18.89 -6.66
CA GLN A 170 -13.78 18.89 -5.25
C GLN A 170 -12.34 19.39 -5.03
N THR A 171 -12.20 20.41 -4.18
CA THR A 171 -10.89 20.95 -3.79
C THR A 171 -10.26 20.21 -2.61
N HIS A 172 -11.08 19.51 -1.80
CA HIS A 172 -10.65 18.77 -0.61
C HIS A 172 -11.62 17.64 -0.28
N LEU A 173 -11.16 16.70 0.54
CA LEU A 173 -11.97 15.66 1.15
C LEU A 173 -12.23 15.98 2.62
N THR A 174 -13.49 16.17 2.99
CA THR A 174 -13.94 16.20 4.39
C THR A 174 -14.32 14.78 4.79
N THR A 175 -13.47 14.13 5.59
CA THR A 175 -13.56 12.69 5.85
C THR A 175 -13.10 12.37 7.27
N MET A 176 -13.54 11.23 7.81
CA MET A 176 -13.02 10.69 9.06
C MET A 176 -11.49 10.70 9.04
N PHE A 177 -10.90 11.11 10.16
CA PHE A 177 -9.47 11.19 10.35
C PHE A 177 -8.81 9.83 10.08
N LYS A 178 -7.93 9.75 9.07
CA LYS A 178 -7.14 8.56 8.75
C LYS A 178 -5.69 8.98 8.44
N GLY A 179 -4.76 8.14 8.84
CA GLY A 179 -3.33 8.33 8.61
C GLY A 179 -2.52 7.75 9.77
N THR A 180 -1.21 7.78 9.64
CA THR A 180 -0.28 7.29 10.67
C THR A 180 0.38 8.47 11.39
N PHE A 181 0.28 8.51 12.72
CA PHE A 181 0.94 9.55 13.53
C PHE A 181 2.43 9.65 13.19
N GLY A 182 2.94 10.88 13.06
CA GLY A 182 4.29 11.17 12.56
C GLY A 182 4.35 11.50 11.07
N TYR A 183 3.39 11.02 10.26
CA TYR A 183 3.29 11.34 8.82
C TYR A 183 2.19 12.33 8.50
N ILE A 184 1.30 12.59 9.45
CA ILE A 184 0.08 13.38 9.23
C ILE A 184 0.43 14.85 9.12
N ASP A 185 -0.06 15.46 8.04
CA ASP A 185 -0.02 16.90 7.80
C ASP A 185 -0.73 17.65 8.96
N PRO A 186 -0.06 18.58 9.65
CA PRO A 186 -0.64 19.35 10.74
C PRO A 186 -1.85 20.20 10.31
N GLU A 187 -1.91 20.68 9.07
CA GLU A 187 -3.07 21.44 8.58
C GLU A 187 -4.28 20.53 8.40
N TYR A 188 -4.09 19.32 7.87
CA TYR A 188 -5.14 18.29 7.82
C TYR A 188 -5.62 17.93 9.23
N PHE A 189 -4.70 17.76 10.18
CA PHE A 189 -5.02 17.44 11.57
C PHE A 189 -5.93 18.49 12.23
N GLN A 190 -5.74 19.77 11.90
CA GLN A 190 -6.52 20.87 12.47
C GLN A 190 -7.84 21.10 11.73
N SER A 191 -7.84 21.00 10.41
CA SER A 191 -8.97 21.39 9.56
C SER A 191 -9.92 20.23 9.24
N ASN A 192 -9.48 18.98 9.37
CA ASN A 192 -10.12 17.79 8.81
C ASN A 192 -10.32 17.82 7.28
N GLN A 193 -9.61 18.70 6.57
CA GLN A 193 -9.64 18.80 5.12
C GLN A 193 -8.39 18.13 4.53
N PHE A 194 -8.58 17.03 3.81
CA PHE A 194 -7.47 16.35 3.13
C PHE A 194 -7.37 16.81 1.68
N ILE A 195 -6.18 17.25 1.27
CA ILE A 195 -5.84 17.63 -0.11
C ILE A 195 -4.62 16.83 -0.59
N GLU A 196 -4.28 16.94 -1.87
CA GLU A 196 -3.13 16.24 -2.45
C GLU A 196 -1.81 16.61 -1.77
N LYS A 197 -1.70 17.84 -1.23
CA LYS A 197 -0.52 18.31 -0.47
C LYS A 197 -0.31 17.55 0.84
N CYS A 198 -1.33 16.94 1.42
CA CYS A 198 -1.19 16.13 2.62
C CYS A 198 -0.38 14.85 2.34
N ASP A 199 -0.55 14.23 1.15
CA ASP A 199 0.31 13.13 0.70
C ASP A 199 1.74 13.62 0.44
N VAL A 200 1.92 14.85 -0.07
CA VAL A 200 3.24 15.47 -0.28
C VAL A 200 3.96 15.72 1.04
N TYR A 201 3.25 16.19 2.07
CA TYR A 201 3.80 16.31 3.42
C TYR A 201 4.28 14.96 3.95
N SER A 202 3.43 13.94 3.86
CA SER A 202 3.74 12.57 4.28
C SER A 202 4.97 12.02 3.54
N PHE A 203 5.10 12.30 2.24
CA PHE A 203 6.29 11.98 1.47
C PHE A 203 7.53 12.72 1.96
N GLY A 204 7.42 13.99 2.35
CA GLY A 204 8.48 14.75 2.98
C GLY A 204 9.03 14.07 4.24
N VAL A 205 8.16 13.47 5.07
CA VAL A 205 8.57 12.67 6.23
C VAL A 205 9.35 11.42 5.80
N VAL A 206 8.91 10.72 4.75
CA VAL A 206 9.64 9.56 4.19
C VAL A 206 11.02 9.98 3.67
N LEU A 207 11.15 11.17 3.07
CA LEU A 207 12.45 11.70 2.66
C LEU A 207 13.36 11.97 3.88
N VAL A 208 12.82 12.46 4.99
CA VAL A 208 13.59 12.64 6.22
C VAL A 208 14.11 11.29 6.72
N GLU A 209 13.27 10.25 6.79
CA GLU A 209 13.71 8.89 7.16
C GLU A 209 14.84 8.39 6.25
N LEU A 210 14.70 8.56 4.93
CA LEU A 210 15.75 8.17 3.97
C LEU A 210 17.09 8.88 4.20
N LEU A 211 17.06 10.11 4.70
CA LEU A 211 18.25 10.92 4.94
C LEU A 211 18.87 10.65 6.32
N THR A 212 18.07 10.28 7.31
CA THR A 212 18.51 10.19 8.71
C THR A 212 18.76 8.77 9.19
N GLY A 213 18.19 7.75 8.54
CA GLY A 213 18.08 6.41 9.13
C GLY A 213 17.01 6.41 10.20
#